data_AF-A0A923SV17-F1
#
_entry.id   AF-A0A923SV17-F1
#
_cell.length_a   1.000
_cell.length_b   1.000
_cell.length_c   1.000
_cell.angle_alpha   90.00
_cell.angle_beta   90.00
_cell.angle_gamma   90.00
#
_symmetry.space_group_name_H-M   'P 1'
#
loop_
_entity.id
_entity.type
_entity.pdbx_description
1 polymer ?
#
loop_
_entity_poly.entity_id
_entity_poly.type
_entity_poly.pdbx_seq_one_letter_code
_entity_poly.pdbx_strand_id
1 'polypeptide(L)'
;MMTVLIAEDEDIILKGLVHLIDWKSMGCKVIGQAHDGEEGEKLIKALRPDIVLTDIKMPKKSGIKMIEDTINFCKFKAILLTSHADFDYAQQALRLHIFEYLLKPVDEKELRETVKKIHKELEKDDDYIKKMSLKASDLHILDFDINEAIDKCQSRQVKQALKNILISYQEPLNISDTAKEIGVSQEYLSRKIKEETGRTFTDILNMHRIQKSLELLEDGSFLMYEVALIVGFSEYKYFCTVFKKYTGKSPGEIKKSFSDK
;
A
#
# COMPACT_ATOMS: atom_id res chain seq x y z
N MET A 1 21.16 -14.01 6.85
CA MET A 1 20.67 -13.26 8.02
C MET A 1 20.65 -11.81 7.62
N MET A 2 19.48 -11.18 7.59
CA MET A 2 19.34 -9.79 7.15
C MET A 2 19.96 -8.83 8.16
N THR A 3 20.49 -7.73 7.68
CA THR A 3 21.11 -6.70 8.48
C THR A 3 20.16 -5.52 8.66
N VAL A 4 20.04 -5.04 9.89
CA VAL A 4 19.08 -4.01 10.31
C VAL A 4 19.85 -2.81 10.83
N LEU A 5 19.49 -1.62 10.37
CA LEU A 5 19.87 -0.36 10.97
C LEU A 5 18.64 0.25 11.64
N ILE A 6 18.80 0.76 12.87
CA ILE A 6 17.71 1.38 13.63
C ILE A 6 18.05 2.86 13.85
N ALA A 7 17.14 3.76 13.48
CA ALA A 7 17.28 5.20 13.71
C ALA A 7 16.13 5.71 14.58
N GLU A 8 16.45 6.22 15.77
CA GLU A 8 15.50 6.62 16.81
C GLU A 8 16.20 7.60 17.76
N ASP A 9 15.63 8.79 17.96
CA ASP A 9 16.24 9.84 18.79
C ASP A 9 15.98 9.65 20.29
N GLU A 10 14.96 8.89 20.67
CA GLU A 10 14.70 8.52 22.06
C GLU A 10 15.53 7.29 22.49
N ASP A 11 16.60 7.51 23.26
CA ASP A 11 17.51 6.47 23.76
C ASP A 11 16.83 5.25 24.40
N ILE A 12 15.75 5.48 25.14
CA ILE A 12 15.01 4.41 25.83
C ILE A 12 14.32 3.50 24.80
N ILE A 13 13.72 4.10 23.77
CA ILE A 13 13.05 3.38 22.69
C ILE A 13 14.09 2.64 21.85
N LEU A 14 15.17 3.30 21.47
CA LEU A 14 16.27 2.70 20.70
C LEU A 14 16.84 1.48 21.43
N LYS A 15 17.17 1.60 22.72
CA LYS A 15 17.64 0.48 23.53
C LYS A 15 16.60 -0.64 23.64
N GLY A 16 15.32 -0.29 23.77
CA GLY A 16 14.22 -1.25 23.77
C GLY A 16 14.20 -2.06 22.47
N LEU A 17 14.23 -1.40 21.32
CA LEU A 17 14.24 -2.05 20.00
C LEU A 17 15.47 -2.94 19.79
N VAL A 18 16.64 -2.51 20.27
CA VAL A 18 17.89 -3.25 20.09
C VAL A 18 17.98 -4.47 21.01
N HIS A 19 17.54 -4.35 22.27
CA HIS A 19 17.82 -5.33 23.31
C HIS A 19 16.65 -6.21 23.71
N LEU A 20 15.41 -5.75 23.52
CA LEU A 20 14.22 -6.52 23.92
C LEU A 20 13.68 -7.41 22.79
N ILE A 21 13.99 -7.05 21.53
CA ILE A 21 13.53 -7.80 20.36
C ILE A 21 14.52 -8.92 20.03
N ASP A 22 14.01 -10.15 19.89
CA ASP A 22 14.81 -11.29 19.45
C ASP A 22 15.00 -11.29 17.92
N TRP A 23 15.83 -10.36 17.44
CA TRP A 23 16.21 -10.22 16.03
C TRP A 23 16.77 -11.51 15.44
N LYS A 24 17.49 -12.29 16.25
CA LYS A 24 18.12 -13.54 15.81
C LYS A 24 17.06 -14.57 15.44
N SER A 25 15.99 -14.71 16.22
CA SER A 25 14.85 -15.57 15.89
C SER A 25 14.12 -15.16 14.61
N MET A 26 14.20 -13.88 14.23
CA MET A 26 13.62 -13.33 13.00
C MET A 26 14.56 -13.46 11.78
N GLY A 27 15.75 -14.04 11.96
CA GLY A 27 16.75 -14.16 10.90
C GLY A 27 17.42 -12.82 10.58
N CYS A 28 17.47 -11.90 11.55
CA CYS A 28 18.01 -10.55 11.43
C CYS A 28 19.16 -10.28 12.42
N LYS A 29 19.94 -9.23 12.14
CA LYS A 29 21.00 -8.71 13.00
C LYS A 29 21.01 -7.19 12.96
N VAL A 30 20.97 -6.53 14.11
CA VAL A 30 21.22 -5.09 14.17
C VAL A 30 22.70 -4.82 13.95
N ILE A 31 23.04 -3.99 12.95
CA ILE A 31 24.41 -3.65 12.57
C ILE A 31 24.74 -2.16 12.74
N GLY A 32 23.74 -1.32 12.95
CA GLY A 32 23.89 0.12 13.15
C GLY A 32 22.74 0.70 13.97
N GLN A 33 23.04 1.74 14.73
CA GLN A 33 22.10 2.53 15.53
C GLN A 33 22.38 4.00 15.25
N ALA A 34 21.34 4.80 15.07
CA ALA A 34 21.44 6.23 14.86
C ALA A 34 20.46 6.98 15.76
N HIS A 35 20.86 8.17 16.22
CA HIS A 35 20.06 9.03 17.09
C HIS A 35 19.44 10.21 16.33
N ASP A 36 19.76 10.36 15.04
CA ASP A 36 19.17 11.36 14.15
C ASP A 36 19.27 10.93 12.68
N GLY A 37 18.56 11.61 11.78
CA GLY A 37 18.54 11.23 10.37
C GLY A 37 19.83 11.52 9.59
N GLU A 38 20.71 12.42 10.05
CA GLU A 38 22.01 12.64 9.39
C GLU A 38 23.01 11.54 9.75
N GLU A 39 23.01 11.12 11.00
CA GLU A 39 23.76 9.94 11.45
C GLU A 39 23.25 8.68 10.75
N GLY A 40 21.92 8.51 10.70
CA GLY A 40 21.29 7.38 10.02
C GLY A 40 21.66 7.33 8.54
N GLU A 41 21.63 8.45 7.81
CA GLU A 41 22.07 8.52 6.42
C GLU A 41 23.53 8.07 6.23
N LYS A 42 24.45 8.57 7.08
CA LYS A 42 25.88 8.21 7.02
C LYS A 42 26.06 6.71 7.23
N LEU A 43 25.37 6.15 8.21
CA LEU A 43 25.43 4.73 8.53
C LEU A 43 24.77 3.85 7.46
N ILE A 44 23.66 4.26 6.86
CA ILE A 44 23.04 3.55 5.72
C ILE A 44 24.04 3.45 4.56
N LYS A 45 24.71 4.57 4.22
CA LYS A 45 25.71 4.61 3.14
C LYS A 45 26.94 3.76 3.43
N ALA A 46 27.41 3.75 4.68
CA ALA A 46 28.61 3.03 5.10
C ALA A 46 28.38 1.52 5.28
N LEU A 47 27.25 1.15 5.89
CA LEU A 47 26.97 -0.22 6.32
C LEU A 47 26.09 -1.00 5.34
N ARG A 48 25.37 -0.30 4.45
CA ARG A 48 24.45 -0.87 3.45
C ARG A 48 23.53 -1.95 4.05
N PRO A 49 22.69 -1.59 5.03
CA PRO A 49 21.80 -2.55 5.68
C PRO A 49 20.74 -3.08 4.71
N ASP A 50 20.22 -4.28 4.97
CA ASP A 50 19.08 -4.84 4.22
C ASP A 50 17.76 -4.17 4.62
N ILE A 51 17.64 -3.80 5.90
CA ILE A 51 16.46 -3.16 6.49
C ILE A 51 16.85 -1.90 7.24
N VAL A 52 16.09 -0.83 7.05
CA VAL A 52 16.18 0.40 7.85
C VAL A 52 14.88 0.56 8.63
N LEU A 53 14.95 0.48 9.95
CA LEU A 53 13.85 0.80 10.87
C LEU A 53 14.08 2.23 11.38
N THR A 54 13.15 3.15 11.17
CA THR A 54 13.37 4.55 11.55
C THR A 54 12.13 5.24 12.06
N ASP A 55 12.27 6.07 13.10
CA ASP A 55 11.24 7.06 13.41
C ASP A 55 11.11 8.08 12.26
N ILE A 56 9.91 8.59 12.04
CA ILE A 56 9.65 9.68 11.10
C ILE A 56 10.25 10.97 11.62
N LYS A 57 9.95 11.34 12.87
CA LYS A 57 10.33 12.64 13.42
C LYS A 57 11.57 12.47 14.27
N MET A 58 12.70 12.85 13.70
CA MET A 58 13.97 12.91 14.41
C MET A 58 14.61 14.30 14.22
N PRO A 59 15.49 14.74 15.14
CA PRO A 59 16.28 15.96 14.98
C PRO A 59 17.13 15.95 13.71
N LYS A 60 17.57 17.14 13.26
CA LYS A 60 18.43 17.41 12.08
C LYS A 60 17.85 16.99 10.73
N LYS A 61 17.42 15.73 10.59
CA LYS A 61 16.82 15.17 9.38
C LYS A 61 15.75 14.13 9.78
N SER A 62 14.57 14.24 9.16
CA SER A 62 13.48 13.28 9.38
C SER A 62 13.81 11.92 8.77
N GLY A 63 13.21 10.84 9.29
CA GLY A 63 13.41 9.50 8.76
C GLY A 63 12.98 9.36 7.30
N ILE A 64 11.88 10.03 6.91
CA ILE A 64 11.42 10.09 5.52
C ILE A 64 12.46 10.76 4.62
N LYS A 65 13.01 11.91 5.04
CA LYS A 65 14.01 12.62 4.25
C LYS A 65 15.32 11.84 4.16
N MET A 66 15.72 11.19 5.25
CA MET A 66 16.85 10.25 5.29
C MET A 66 16.67 9.11 4.28
N ILE A 67 15.49 8.50 4.20
CA ILE A 67 15.18 7.44 3.22
C ILE A 67 15.21 8.01 1.80
N GLU A 68 14.55 9.13 1.54
CA GLU A 68 14.54 9.79 0.22
C GLU A 68 15.96 10.07 -0.29
N ASP A 69 16.85 10.56 0.58
CA ASP A 69 18.23 10.90 0.24
C ASP A 69 19.14 9.67 0.08
N THR A 70 18.69 8.47 0.47
CA THR A 70 19.51 7.23 0.46
C THR A 70 19.00 6.14 -0.47
N ILE A 71 17.70 6.09 -0.77
CA ILE A 71 17.07 5.01 -1.54
C ILE A 71 17.60 4.89 -2.98
N ASN A 72 18.06 6.00 -3.57
CA ASN A 72 18.69 6.02 -4.89
C ASN A 72 20.17 5.57 -4.87
N PHE A 73 20.78 5.46 -3.68
CA PHE A 73 22.20 5.10 -3.51
C PHE A 73 22.39 3.69 -2.96
N CYS A 74 21.45 3.21 -2.15
CA CYS A 74 21.50 1.91 -1.47
C CYS A 74 20.13 1.25 -1.56
N LYS A 75 20.11 -0.03 -1.93
CA LYS A 75 18.88 -0.83 -1.93
C LYS A 75 18.67 -1.40 -0.53
N PHE A 76 17.59 -1.00 0.13
CA PHE A 76 17.17 -1.53 1.42
C PHE A 76 15.63 -1.46 1.52
N LYS A 77 15.05 -2.19 2.47
CA LYS A 77 13.62 -2.09 2.81
C LYS A 77 13.46 -1.18 4.02
N ALA A 78 12.67 -0.12 3.87
CA ALA A 78 12.41 0.82 4.95
C ALA A 78 11.15 0.44 5.74
N ILE A 79 11.22 0.48 7.06
CA ILE A 79 10.09 0.38 7.97
C ILE A 79 10.03 1.68 8.79
N LEU A 80 8.92 2.40 8.73
CA LEU A 80 8.72 3.63 9.49
C LEU A 80 8.05 3.35 10.84
N LEU A 81 8.54 4.01 11.90
CA LEU A 81 7.91 4.06 13.21
C LEU A 81 7.21 5.40 13.41
N THR A 82 6.12 5.42 14.17
CA THR A 82 5.34 6.64 14.41
C THR A 82 4.61 6.63 15.76
N SER A 83 4.32 7.79 16.33
CA SER A 83 3.41 7.92 17.47
C SER A 83 1.93 8.08 17.07
N HIS A 84 1.65 8.52 15.83
CA HIS A 84 0.30 8.75 15.32
C HIS A 84 0.21 8.46 13.82
N ALA A 85 -0.90 7.88 13.36
CA ALA A 85 -1.19 7.67 11.95
C ALA A 85 -1.48 9.01 11.24
N ASP A 86 -0.42 9.77 10.94
CA ASP A 86 -0.50 11.02 10.22
C ASP A 86 -0.58 10.75 8.72
N PHE A 87 -1.67 11.22 8.11
CA PHE A 87 -2.01 10.97 6.71
C PHE A 87 -0.94 11.52 5.75
N ASP A 88 -0.30 12.63 6.09
CA ASP A 88 0.73 13.25 5.24
C ASP A 88 2.01 12.42 5.17
N TYR A 89 2.35 11.71 6.26
CA TYR A 89 3.50 10.79 6.29
C TYR A 89 3.21 9.49 5.56
N ALA A 90 1.99 8.96 5.68
CA ALA A 90 1.57 7.78 4.92
C ALA A 90 1.65 8.03 3.40
N GLN A 91 1.20 9.20 2.95
CA GLN A 91 1.28 9.58 1.54
C GLN A 91 2.72 9.70 1.03
N GLN A 92 3.63 10.25 1.85
CA GLN A 92 5.06 10.32 1.54
C GLN A 92 5.71 8.93 1.50
N ALA A 93 5.35 8.07 2.44
CA ALA A 93 5.88 6.72 2.53
C ALA A 93 5.54 5.86 1.31
N LEU A 94 4.30 5.96 0.81
CA LEU A 94 3.87 5.27 -0.40
C LEU A 94 4.64 5.75 -1.64
N ARG A 95 4.88 7.06 -1.80
CA ARG A 95 5.68 7.60 -2.92
C ARG A 95 7.11 7.04 -2.92
N LEU A 96 7.69 6.91 -1.74
CA LEU A 96 9.04 6.38 -1.56
C LEU A 96 9.11 4.84 -1.59
N HIS A 97 8.01 4.14 -1.88
CA HIS A 97 7.93 2.67 -1.87
C HIS A 97 8.47 2.07 -0.56
N ILE A 98 8.19 2.74 0.56
CA ILE A 98 8.53 2.23 1.89
C ILE A 98 7.80 0.90 2.10
N PHE A 99 8.51 -0.05 2.70
CA PHE A 99 8.04 -1.42 2.77
C PHE A 99 6.84 -1.55 3.71
N GLU A 100 6.92 -0.95 4.90
CA GLU A 100 5.79 -0.94 5.83
C GLU A 100 5.92 0.17 6.89
N TYR A 101 4.86 0.35 7.66
CA TYR A 101 4.71 1.36 8.71
C TYR A 101 4.20 0.70 9.99
N LEU A 102 4.80 1.02 11.14
CA LEU A 102 4.45 0.45 12.45
C LEU A 102 4.14 1.54 13.47
N LEU A 103 3.09 1.32 14.27
CA LEU A 103 2.71 2.22 15.36
C LEU A 103 3.58 1.97 16.62
N LYS A 104 4.01 3.05 17.27
CA LYS A 104 4.61 3.01 18.61
C LYS A 104 3.47 2.89 19.64
N PRO A 105 3.60 2.05 20.68
CA PRO A 105 4.74 1.17 20.95
C PRO A 105 4.79 0.01 19.97
N VAL A 106 6.00 -0.31 19.48
CA VAL A 106 6.20 -1.35 18.47
C VAL A 106 5.85 -2.72 19.06
N ASP A 107 4.82 -3.37 18.51
CA ASP A 107 4.47 -4.73 18.87
C ASP A 107 5.44 -5.72 18.21
N GLU A 108 6.02 -6.62 19.00
CA GLU A 108 7.00 -7.59 18.50
C GLU A 108 6.40 -8.56 17.46
N LYS A 109 5.12 -8.92 17.59
CA LYS A 109 4.44 -9.78 16.62
C LYS A 109 4.26 -9.05 15.30
N GLU A 110 3.83 -7.79 15.34
CA GLU A 110 3.64 -6.96 14.15
C GLU A 110 4.96 -6.76 13.41
N LEU A 111 6.03 -6.40 14.13
CA LEU A 111 7.37 -6.29 13.54
C LEU A 111 7.86 -7.62 12.95
N ARG A 112 7.61 -8.75 13.64
CA ARG A 112 7.96 -10.09 13.16
C ARG A 112 7.23 -10.43 11.85
N GLU A 113 5.96 -10.04 11.73
CA GLU A 113 5.17 -10.23 10.52
C GLU A 113 5.70 -9.37 9.36
N THR A 114 5.99 -8.09 9.61
CA THR A 114 6.64 -7.22 8.62
C THR A 114 7.97 -7.78 8.15
N VAL A 115 8.85 -8.21 9.06
CA VAL A 115 10.13 -8.83 8.70
C VAL A 115 9.93 -10.12 7.89
N LYS A 116 8.92 -10.93 8.20
CA LYS A 116 8.57 -12.12 7.38
C LYS A 116 8.10 -11.75 5.99
N LYS A 117 7.32 -10.67 5.83
CA LYS A 117 6.94 -10.17 4.51
C LYS A 117 8.18 -9.73 3.73
N ILE A 118 9.14 -9.05 4.38
CA ILE A 118 10.41 -8.65 3.74
C ILE A 118 11.18 -9.86 3.23
N HIS A 119 11.34 -10.90 4.07
CA HIS A 119 11.96 -12.16 3.63
C HIS A 119 11.26 -12.73 2.40
N LYS A 120 9.93 -12.82 2.41
CA LYS A 120 9.16 -13.34 1.26
C LYS A 120 9.30 -12.49 0.00
N GLU A 121 9.41 -11.17 0.11
CA GLU A 121 9.56 -10.31 -1.06
C GLU A 121 10.98 -10.37 -1.63
N LEU A 122 12.00 -10.49 -0.76
CA LEU A 122 13.38 -10.72 -1.20
C LEU A 122 13.59 -12.12 -1.80
N GLU A 123 12.75 -13.10 -1.43
CA GLU A 123 12.71 -14.45 -2.01
C GLU A 123 11.86 -14.54 -3.30
N LYS A 124 10.92 -13.62 -3.52
CA LYS A 124 10.02 -13.64 -4.68
C LYS A 124 10.62 -12.86 -5.85
N ASP A 125 11.35 -13.60 -6.69
CA ASP A 125 11.51 -13.25 -8.10
C ASP A 125 10.73 -14.17 -9.06
N ASP A 126 9.87 -15.11 -8.60
CA ASP A 126 9.18 -16.03 -9.54
C ASP A 126 7.73 -16.46 -9.22
N ASP A 127 7.13 -16.12 -8.08
CA ASP A 127 5.92 -16.86 -7.61
C ASP A 127 4.61 -16.05 -7.48
N TYR A 128 4.57 -14.80 -7.95
CA TYR A 128 3.46 -13.88 -7.70
C TYR A 128 2.16 -14.20 -8.46
N ILE A 129 2.21 -14.96 -9.57
CA ILE A 129 1.03 -15.22 -10.41
C ILE A 129 0.14 -16.37 -9.88
N LYS A 130 0.63 -17.23 -8.97
CA LYS A 130 -0.06 -18.51 -8.67
C LYS A 130 -1.06 -18.51 -7.51
N LYS A 131 -1.07 -17.50 -6.63
CA LYS A 131 -1.85 -17.55 -5.37
C LYS A 131 -3.11 -16.70 -5.33
N MET A 132 -3.45 -16.00 -6.42
CA MET A 132 -4.61 -15.07 -6.45
C MET A 132 -5.95 -15.74 -6.80
N SER A 133 -6.02 -17.07 -6.68
CA SER A 133 -7.29 -17.81 -6.76
C SER A 133 -7.45 -18.55 -5.45
N LEU A 134 -8.35 -18.08 -4.59
CA LEU A 134 -9.24 -18.89 -3.73
C LEU A 134 -10.06 -17.99 -2.78
N LYS A 135 -11.33 -17.79 -3.16
CA LYS A 135 -12.55 -17.65 -2.31
C LYS A 135 -12.99 -16.27 -1.76
N ALA A 136 -13.28 -15.35 -2.67
CA ALA A 136 -14.26 -14.26 -2.45
C ALA A 136 -15.72 -14.73 -2.60
N SER A 137 -16.15 -15.76 -1.85
CA SER A 137 -17.42 -16.47 -2.11
C SER A 137 -18.67 -15.97 -1.36
N ASP A 138 -18.60 -14.97 -0.47
CA ASP A 138 -19.77 -14.59 0.36
C ASP A 138 -20.25 -13.13 0.21
N LEU A 139 -19.80 -12.38 -0.81
CA LEU A 139 -20.24 -10.99 -1.03
C LEU A 139 -20.95 -10.83 -2.38
N HIS A 140 -22.26 -11.14 -2.41
CA HIS A 140 -23.18 -11.01 -3.55
C HIS A 140 -23.39 -9.57 -4.11
N ILE A 141 -22.47 -8.61 -3.88
CA ILE A 141 -22.67 -7.18 -4.18
C ILE A 141 -21.59 -6.61 -5.12
N LEU A 142 -20.76 -7.46 -5.71
CA LEU A 142 -19.71 -7.07 -6.67
C LEU A 142 -19.90 -7.72 -8.05
N ASP A 143 -21.15 -7.80 -8.51
CA ASP A 143 -21.60 -8.38 -9.81
C ASP A 143 -21.08 -7.64 -11.06
N PHE A 144 -19.98 -6.89 -10.97
CA PHE A 144 -19.35 -6.26 -12.12
C PHE A 144 -17.89 -6.69 -12.20
N ASP A 145 -17.61 -7.65 -13.09
CA ASP A 145 -16.27 -8.03 -13.47
C ASP A 145 -15.84 -7.20 -14.69
N ILE A 146 -14.76 -6.42 -14.54
CA ILE A 146 -14.20 -5.60 -15.63
C ILE A 146 -13.74 -6.46 -16.81
N ASN A 147 -13.17 -7.65 -16.57
CA ASN A 147 -12.72 -8.53 -17.65
C ASN A 147 -13.92 -9.05 -18.44
N GLU A 148 -14.98 -9.47 -17.75
CA GLU A 148 -16.23 -9.88 -18.40
C GLU A 148 -16.86 -8.72 -19.19
N ALA A 149 -16.83 -7.50 -18.64
CA ALA A 149 -17.29 -6.31 -19.35
C ALA A 149 -16.46 -6.02 -20.62
N ILE A 150 -15.12 -6.14 -20.55
CA ILE A 150 -14.23 -5.97 -21.71
C ILE A 150 -14.57 -6.96 -22.82
N ASP A 151 -14.86 -8.21 -22.46
CA ASP A 151 -15.17 -9.26 -23.42
C ASP A 151 -16.52 -9.02 -24.11
N LYS A 152 -17.53 -8.54 -23.37
CA LYS A 152 -18.88 -8.25 -23.89
C LYS A 152 -18.97 -6.96 -24.71
N CYS A 153 -18.14 -5.96 -24.40
CA CYS A 153 -18.16 -4.68 -25.10
C CYS A 153 -17.87 -4.86 -26.60
N GLN A 154 -18.44 -3.99 -27.42
CA GLN A 154 -18.24 -4.00 -28.88
C GLN A 154 -17.29 -2.87 -29.30
N SER A 155 -17.38 -1.71 -28.64
CA SER A 155 -16.54 -0.56 -28.96
C SER A 155 -15.09 -0.78 -28.52
N ARG A 156 -14.14 -0.59 -29.45
CA ARG A 156 -12.71 -0.58 -29.15
C ARG A 156 -12.37 0.50 -28.11
N GLN A 157 -13.03 1.65 -28.17
CA GLN A 157 -12.82 2.77 -27.25
C GLN A 157 -13.26 2.41 -25.83
N VAL A 158 -14.43 1.76 -25.67
CA VAL A 158 -14.89 1.28 -24.35
C VAL A 158 -13.94 0.23 -23.79
N LYS A 159 -13.52 -0.75 -24.61
CA LYS A 159 -12.51 -1.75 -24.19
C LYS A 159 -11.21 -1.10 -23.73
N GLN A 160 -10.73 -0.08 -24.45
CA GLN A 160 -9.51 0.63 -24.06
C GLN A 160 -9.69 1.38 -22.74
N ALA A 161 -10.82 2.06 -22.54
CA ALA A 161 -11.10 2.75 -21.28
C ALA A 161 -11.18 1.79 -20.09
N LEU A 162 -11.82 0.63 -20.26
CA LEU A 162 -11.89 -0.40 -19.23
C LEU A 162 -10.52 -1.02 -18.93
N LYS A 163 -9.68 -1.25 -19.96
CA LYS A 163 -8.29 -1.69 -19.78
C LYS A 163 -7.45 -0.65 -19.04
N ASN A 164 -7.62 0.64 -19.35
CA ASN A 164 -6.95 1.71 -18.64
C ASN A 164 -7.35 1.71 -17.15
N ILE A 165 -8.63 1.50 -16.83
CA ILE A 165 -9.06 1.31 -15.44
C ILE A 165 -8.36 0.10 -14.83
N LEU A 166 -8.35 -1.05 -15.49
CA LEU A 166 -7.76 -2.29 -14.94
C LEU A 166 -6.26 -2.15 -14.60
N ILE A 167 -5.50 -1.45 -15.44
CA ILE A 167 -4.04 -1.34 -15.32
C ILE A 167 -3.64 -0.17 -14.42
N SER A 168 -4.37 0.94 -14.48
CA SER A 168 -3.96 2.21 -13.86
C SER A 168 -4.91 2.69 -12.75
N TYR A 169 -5.72 1.80 -12.15
CA TYR A 169 -6.70 2.19 -11.13
C TYR A 169 -6.06 2.85 -9.89
N GLN A 170 -4.80 2.58 -9.59
CA GLN A 170 -4.13 3.13 -8.40
C GLN A 170 -3.79 4.62 -8.57
N GLU A 171 -3.70 5.10 -9.80
CA GLU A 171 -3.32 6.46 -10.13
C GLU A 171 -4.54 7.40 -10.24
N PRO A 172 -4.34 8.74 -10.19
CA PRO A 172 -5.39 9.70 -10.50
C PRO A 172 -5.93 9.50 -11.93
N LEU A 173 -7.07 8.84 -12.04
CA LEU A 173 -7.70 8.49 -13.31
C LEU A 173 -9.05 9.18 -13.44
N ASN A 174 -9.27 9.84 -14.59
CA ASN A 174 -10.56 10.45 -14.92
C ASN A 174 -10.89 10.26 -16.39
N ILE A 175 -12.18 10.41 -16.71
CA ILE A 175 -12.69 10.19 -18.06
C ILE A 175 -12.17 11.21 -19.08
N SER A 176 -11.84 12.44 -18.66
CA SER A 176 -11.35 13.48 -19.56
C SER A 176 -9.99 13.08 -20.13
N ASP A 177 -9.07 12.68 -19.26
CA ASP A 177 -7.72 12.30 -19.69
C ASP A 177 -7.71 10.97 -20.44
N THR A 178 -8.54 10.00 -20.00
CA THR A 178 -8.73 8.75 -20.74
C THR A 178 -9.30 9.00 -22.15
N ALA A 179 -10.24 9.94 -22.31
CA ALA A 179 -10.79 10.27 -23.62
C ALA A 179 -9.75 10.92 -24.54
N LYS A 180 -8.92 11.82 -24.01
CA LYS A 180 -7.81 12.45 -24.75
C LYS A 180 -6.80 11.40 -25.23
N GLU A 181 -6.39 10.48 -24.36
CA GLU A 181 -5.46 9.39 -24.71
C GLU A 181 -6.01 8.47 -25.80
N ILE A 182 -7.31 8.17 -25.76
CA ILE A 182 -7.99 7.33 -26.76
C ILE A 182 -8.25 8.10 -28.08
N GLY A 183 -8.15 9.44 -28.07
CA GLY A 183 -8.39 10.29 -29.23
C GLY A 183 -9.88 10.51 -29.54
N VAL A 184 -10.73 10.59 -28.50
CA VAL A 184 -12.19 10.84 -28.63
C VAL A 184 -12.66 11.95 -27.69
N SER A 185 -13.86 12.48 -27.92
CA SER A 185 -14.44 13.43 -26.97
C SER A 185 -14.89 12.75 -25.69
N GLN A 186 -14.80 13.49 -24.58
CA GLN A 186 -15.24 13.04 -23.26
C GLN A 186 -16.73 12.68 -23.26
N GLU A 187 -17.58 13.45 -23.94
CA GLU A 187 -19.02 13.23 -24.04
C GLU A 187 -19.32 11.92 -24.78
N TYR A 188 -18.59 11.65 -25.87
CA TYR A 188 -18.72 10.41 -26.63
C TYR A 188 -18.36 9.21 -25.76
N LEU A 189 -17.19 9.26 -25.10
CA LEU A 189 -16.71 8.15 -24.29
C LEU A 189 -17.64 7.89 -23.10
N SER A 190 -18.10 8.95 -22.42
CA SER A 190 -19.03 8.85 -21.29
C SER A 190 -20.33 8.16 -21.68
N ARG A 191 -20.94 8.62 -22.77
CA ARG A 191 -22.17 8.04 -23.30
C ARG A 191 -21.96 6.58 -23.71
N LYS A 192 -20.89 6.29 -24.44
CA LYS A 192 -20.60 4.94 -24.96
C LYS A 192 -20.34 3.92 -23.85
N ILE A 193 -19.58 4.30 -22.82
CA ILE A 193 -19.37 3.46 -21.63
C ILE A 193 -20.71 3.16 -20.96
N LYS A 194 -21.55 4.17 -20.75
CA LYS A 194 -22.85 3.98 -20.11
C LYS A 194 -23.80 3.10 -20.93
N GLU A 195 -23.78 3.25 -22.26
CA GLU A 195 -24.56 2.41 -23.18
C GLU A 195 -24.14 0.93 -23.13
N GLU A 196 -22.84 0.63 -23.09
CA GLU A 196 -22.34 -0.76 -23.16
C GLU A 196 -22.23 -1.45 -21.79
N THR A 197 -21.96 -0.69 -20.72
CA THR A 197 -21.71 -1.25 -19.39
C THR A 197 -22.86 -1.01 -18.41
N GLY A 198 -23.81 -0.13 -18.75
CA GLY A 198 -24.87 0.34 -17.85
C GLY A 198 -24.37 1.25 -16.72
N ARG A 199 -23.08 1.59 -16.67
CA ARG A 199 -22.44 2.29 -15.55
C ARG A 199 -21.62 3.49 -16.03
N THR A 200 -21.31 4.40 -15.11
CA THR A 200 -20.41 5.52 -15.41
C THR A 200 -18.95 5.07 -15.29
N PHE A 201 -18.03 5.77 -15.96
CA PHE A 201 -16.59 5.53 -15.81
C PHE A 201 -16.15 5.57 -14.34
N THR A 202 -16.57 6.60 -13.61
CA THR A 202 -16.24 6.77 -12.18
C THR A 202 -16.83 5.67 -11.31
N ASP A 203 -18.05 5.21 -11.58
CA ASP A 203 -18.63 4.09 -10.86
C ASP A 203 -17.82 2.80 -11.08
N ILE A 204 -17.43 2.51 -12.33
CA ILE A 204 -16.63 1.33 -12.67
C ILE A 204 -15.26 1.38 -12.00
N LEU A 205 -14.56 2.51 -12.10
CA LEU A 205 -13.27 2.71 -11.42
C LEU A 205 -13.42 2.47 -9.91
N ASN A 206 -14.38 3.13 -9.27
CA ASN A 206 -14.60 2.99 -7.84
C ASN A 206 -14.95 1.55 -7.44
N MET A 207 -15.81 0.86 -8.19
CA MET A 207 -16.13 -0.54 -7.93
C MET A 207 -14.88 -1.42 -7.98
N HIS A 208 -14.04 -1.24 -9.00
CA HIS A 208 -12.80 -2.00 -9.11
C HIS A 208 -11.85 -1.71 -7.94
N ARG A 209 -11.71 -0.45 -7.55
CA ARG A 209 -10.93 -0.06 -6.36
C ARG A 209 -11.46 -0.69 -5.09
N ILE A 210 -12.78 -0.76 -4.92
CA ILE A 210 -13.39 -1.42 -3.76
C ILE A 210 -13.18 -2.94 -3.80
N GLN A 211 -13.29 -3.60 -4.95
CA GLN A 211 -12.94 -5.03 -5.11
C GLN A 211 -11.51 -5.29 -4.63
N LYS A 212 -10.55 -4.50 -5.13
CA LYS A 212 -9.14 -4.60 -4.72
C LYS A 212 -8.94 -4.28 -3.24
N SER A 213 -9.72 -3.36 -2.68
CA SER A 213 -9.63 -3.04 -1.25
C SER A 213 -10.07 -4.20 -0.36
N LEU A 214 -11.05 -5.00 -0.80
CA LEU A 214 -11.48 -6.18 -0.05
C LEU A 214 -10.38 -7.25 -0.03
N GLU A 215 -9.70 -7.48 -1.15
CA GLU A 215 -8.55 -8.38 -1.24
C GLU A 215 -7.45 -7.98 -0.23
N LEU A 216 -7.17 -6.67 -0.11
CA LEU A 216 -6.18 -6.15 0.85
C LEU A 216 -6.64 -6.20 2.31
N LEU A 217 -7.94 -6.02 2.57
CA LEU A 217 -8.49 -6.09 3.93
C LEU A 217 -8.51 -7.52 4.47
N GLU A 218 -8.68 -8.51 3.60
CA GLU A 218 -8.61 -9.93 3.95
C GLU A 218 -7.19 -10.35 4.35
N ASP A 219 -6.16 -9.82 3.69
CA ASP A 219 -4.75 -10.06 4.05
C ASP A 219 -4.38 -9.48 5.43
N GLY A 220 -5.15 -8.52 5.95
CA GLY A 220 -5.00 -7.96 7.31
C GLY A 220 -3.79 -7.05 7.51
N SER A 221 -2.82 -7.09 6.60
CA SER A 221 -1.53 -6.42 6.61
C SER A 221 -1.56 -4.90 6.67
N PHE A 222 -2.66 -4.27 6.25
CA PHE A 222 -2.74 -2.83 6.06
C PHE A 222 -3.78 -2.18 6.97
N LEU A 223 -3.49 -0.95 7.38
CA LEU A 223 -4.45 -0.07 8.05
C LEU A 223 -5.48 0.42 7.04
N MET A 224 -6.69 0.74 7.51
CA MET A 224 -7.81 1.05 6.60
C MET A 224 -7.54 2.26 5.69
N TYR A 225 -6.78 3.24 6.17
CA TYR A 225 -6.41 4.40 5.35
C TYR A 225 -5.35 4.04 4.30
N GLU A 226 -4.47 3.08 4.57
CA GLU A 226 -3.45 2.62 3.62
C GLU A 226 -4.12 1.84 2.50
N VAL A 227 -5.07 0.97 2.84
CA VAL A 227 -5.89 0.28 1.83
C VAL A 227 -6.54 1.28 0.89
N ALA A 228 -7.12 2.36 1.41
CA ALA A 228 -7.73 3.41 0.58
C ALA A 228 -6.72 4.04 -0.40
N LEU A 229 -5.51 4.36 0.08
CA LEU A 229 -4.45 4.97 -0.71
C LEU A 229 -3.89 4.00 -1.77
N ILE A 230 -3.60 2.75 -1.38
CA ILE A 230 -3.04 1.71 -2.27
C ILE A 230 -3.99 1.44 -3.44
N VAL A 231 -5.30 1.47 -3.21
CA VAL A 231 -6.28 1.28 -4.29
C VAL A 231 -6.59 2.58 -5.05
N GLY A 232 -5.94 3.70 -4.74
CA GLY A 232 -6.02 4.94 -5.51
C GLY A 232 -7.05 5.96 -5.05
N PHE A 233 -7.57 5.88 -3.82
CA PHE A 233 -8.35 6.96 -3.23
C PHE A 233 -7.44 8.00 -2.58
N SER A 234 -7.57 9.25 -3.00
CA SER A 234 -6.84 10.38 -2.42
C SER A 234 -7.38 10.84 -1.06
N GLU A 235 -8.61 10.46 -0.71
CA GLU A 235 -9.28 10.87 0.53
C GLU A 235 -9.96 9.68 1.22
N TYR A 236 -9.57 9.41 2.46
CA TYR A 236 -10.11 8.28 3.24
C TYR A 236 -11.62 8.40 3.51
N LYS A 237 -12.13 9.62 3.75
CA LYS A 237 -13.56 9.86 3.97
C LYS A 237 -14.40 9.52 2.73
N TYR A 238 -13.88 9.85 1.55
CA TYR A 238 -14.51 9.49 0.28
C TYR A 238 -14.46 7.97 0.08
N PHE A 239 -13.31 7.33 0.33
CA PHE A 239 -13.20 5.87 0.33
C PHE A 239 -14.26 5.19 1.21
N CYS A 240 -14.41 5.59 2.47
CA CYS A 240 -15.42 5.00 3.36
C CYS A 240 -16.85 5.14 2.81
N THR A 241 -17.16 6.28 2.20
CA THR A 241 -18.47 6.54 1.58
C THR A 241 -18.70 5.62 0.38
N VAL A 242 -17.71 5.49 -0.49
CA VAL A 242 -17.73 4.65 -1.69
C VAL A 242 -17.76 3.17 -1.31
N PHE A 243 -16.95 2.76 -0.35
CA PHE A 243 -16.89 1.40 0.17
C PHE A 243 -18.24 1.00 0.75
N LYS A 244 -18.86 1.85 1.59
CA LYS A 244 -20.20 1.58 2.14
C LYS A 244 -21.28 1.56 1.08
N LYS A 245 -21.20 2.43 0.06
CA LYS A 245 -22.13 2.41 -1.09
C LYS A 245 -22.15 1.04 -1.77
N TYR A 246 -20.99 0.41 -1.96
CA TYR A 246 -20.87 -0.85 -2.72
C TYR A 246 -20.92 -2.11 -1.87
N THR A 247 -20.50 -2.07 -0.61
CA THR A 247 -20.46 -3.25 0.25
C THR A 247 -21.59 -3.29 1.28
N GLY A 248 -22.33 -2.20 1.46
CA GLY A 248 -23.35 -2.01 2.49
C GLY A 248 -22.80 -1.78 3.90
N LYS A 249 -21.50 -2.01 4.12
CA LYS A 249 -20.81 -1.89 5.43
C LYS A 249 -19.61 -0.97 5.32
N SER A 250 -19.12 -0.47 6.44
CA SER A 250 -17.85 0.25 6.48
C SER A 250 -16.66 -0.71 6.35
N PRO A 251 -15.48 -0.24 5.89
CA PRO A 251 -14.27 -1.05 5.85
C PRO A 251 -13.93 -1.71 7.20
N GLY A 252 -14.13 -1.00 8.31
CA GLY A 252 -13.84 -1.49 9.65
C GLY A 252 -14.78 -2.60 10.12
N GLU A 253 -16.06 -2.53 9.74
CA GLU A 253 -17.03 -3.62 10.01
C GLU A 253 -16.68 -4.89 9.23
N ILE A 254 -16.19 -4.76 8.00
CA ILE A 254 -15.74 -5.91 7.20
C ILE A 254 -14.44 -6.49 7.76
N LYS A 255 -13.45 -5.67 8.12
CA LYS A 255 -12.18 -6.14 8.69
C LYS A 255 -12.39 -6.98 9.96
N LYS A 256 -13.30 -6.54 10.85
CA LYS A 256 -13.66 -7.32 12.05
C LYS A 256 -14.26 -8.68 11.70
N SER A 257 -15.13 -8.74 10.69
CA SER A 257 -15.75 -10.01 10.26
C SER A 257 -14.76 -11.04 9.70
N PHE A 258 -13.57 -10.61 9.26
CA PHE A 258 -12.48 -11.50 8.88
C PHE A 258 -11.59 -11.93 10.05
N SER A 259 -11.53 -11.14 11.13
CA SER A 259 -10.74 -11.45 12.32
C SER A 259 -11.45 -12.41 13.28
N ASP A 260 -12.78 -12.49 13.20
CA ASP A 260 -13.64 -13.35 14.04
C ASP A 260 -13.87 -14.76 13.44
N LYS A 261 -13.17 -15.14 12.35
CA LYS A 261 -13.21 -16.46 11.70
C LYS A 261 -11.88 -17.19 11.87
#